data_AF-A0A1G7PUP5-F1
#
_entry.id   AF-A0A1G7PUP5-F1
#
_cell.length_a   1.000
_cell.length_b   1.000
_cell.length_c   1.000
_cell.angle_alpha   90.00
_cell.angle_beta   90.00
_cell.angle_gamma   90.00
#
_symmetry.space_group_name_H-M   'P 1'
#
loop_
_entity.id
_entity.type
_entity.pdbx_description
1 polymer ?
#
loop_
_entity_poly.entity_id
_entity_poly.type
_entity_poly.pdbx_seq_one_letter_code
_entity_poly.pdbx_strand_id
1 'polypeptide(L)'
;MRFTLTAALFCTIGITAAAQTVPMPEVTLEPHDGKTHFYLGEPIRLDVVYRNNSGTPMMLNGTDYGDLSDKVSITPAEGWIQWRGQSGHDYASVQTLTSHAERVPIRVNDGYVFRKPGHYTIRVTADRVSGGTMGKSTTIPPTLTNGVEIDVDEMPKGMEADIVRQVQNEVANAPAGVMGQRIRQAAFARLAALQGDDALTEKVRLIVAEDEDFRSFMPVAMATTSNLPHQLELLQAAWRNPANPPRWDEPSAMDETRRLIANLPLQGWQMVVMPRKPTEAEQQLIAAHNRDMEDLLTSMPQRTGESRTTGAYYLLEFPGLTEAEKQQAHEYAVEEFPHMNNIMQGMLLQTAHPPLRDPRLIPALKATLDKTPADREPVIAALELTAGDEQKQILVHAICAPGYPLQLTSLAAWHGDRLQEVDTCLAEQLKSSPGNRGALWNAKAVLAARYATPPILPQIKAGWNANAQDGTMIAVLMRMAPAEAVTMLDHTTNPNSLPFYPAETIYNALHQPYPPQVLAWLRQHLTATSVMGEQRSLAYQLANHGEATDEALIEKRLTDLRKAWAPRASEVEATRDWRTEAGEARATERDLMSSLHNATVWKLSPDKLRALAAGCMSKECRRAANAHIDH
;
A
#
# COMPACT_ATOMS: atom_id res chain seq x y z
N MET A 1 31.27 -51.34 42.16
CA MET A 1 32.64 -51.69 41.69
C MET A 1 33.15 -50.51 40.87
N ARG A 2 34.44 -50.18 41.09
CA ARG A 2 35.14 -48.95 40.70
C ARG A 2 34.97 -48.55 39.23
N PHE A 3 34.79 -47.25 38.97
CA PHE A 3 35.46 -46.58 37.86
C PHE A 3 35.84 -45.15 38.28
N THR A 4 37.14 -44.96 38.41
CA THR A 4 37.89 -43.71 38.50
C THR A 4 37.74 -42.95 37.18
N LEU A 5 37.46 -41.64 37.22
CA LEU A 5 37.63 -40.76 36.06
C LEU A 5 38.58 -39.61 36.40
N THR A 6 39.54 -39.46 35.52
CA THR A 6 40.75 -38.67 35.58
C THR A 6 40.48 -37.18 35.39
N ALA A 7 41.13 -36.35 36.21
CA ALA A 7 41.11 -34.90 36.08
C ALA A 7 41.88 -34.44 34.82
N ALA A 8 41.24 -33.63 33.98
CA ALA A 8 41.88 -32.88 32.91
C ALA A 8 41.91 -31.39 33.30
N LEU A 9 43.12 -30.90 33.51
CA LEU A 9 43.47 -29.51 33.82
C LEU A 9 43.29 -28.66 32.55
N PHE A 10 42.21 -27.88 32.46
CA PHE A 10 42.07 -26.86 31.41
C PHE A 10 42.63 -25.53 31.93
N CYS A 11 43.74 -25.08 31.36
CA CYS A 11 44.24 -23.72 31.48
C CYS A 11 43.23 -22.75 30.83
N THR A 12 42.43 -22.07 31.64
CA THR A 12 41.68 -20.89 31.22
C THR A 12 42.65 -19.71 31.09
N ILE A 13 43.07 -19.44 29.85
CA ILE A 13 43.67 -18.15 29.50
C ILE A 13 42.52 -17.13 29.59
N GLY A 14 42.53 -16.34 30.67
CA GLY A 14 41.62 -15.22 30.84
C GLY A 14 41.91 -14.15 29.79
N ILE A 15 41.13 -14.16 28.71
CA ILE A 15 40.96 -12.99 27.86
C ILE A 15 40.00 -12.08 28.62
N THR A 16 40.54 -11.10 29.35
CA THR A 16 39.76 -9.95 29.79
C THR A 16 39.31 -9.19 28.55
N ALA A 17 38.11 -9.50 28.06
CA ALA A 17 37.41 -8.64 27.14
C ALA A 17 37.15 -7.32 27.86
N ALA A 18 37.93 -6.28 27.53
CA ALA A 18 37.55 -4.92 27.84
C ALA A 18 36.21 -4.68 27.11
N ALA A 19 35.11 -4.66 27.86
CA ALA A 19 33.83 -4.22 27.35
C ALA A 19 34.04 -2.79 26.83
N GLN A 20 34.03 -2.63 25.51
CA GLN A 20 33.94 -1.30 24.91
C GLN A 20 32.61 -0.72 25.37
N THR A 21 32.67 0.21 26.32
CA THR A 21 31.52 1.02 26.70
C THR A 21 31.13 1.81 25.47
N VAL A 22 30.04 1.40 24.82
CA VAL A 22 29.41 2.19 23.76
C VAL A 22 29.15 3.58 24.35
N PRO A 23 29.68 4.66 23.76
CA PRO A 23 29.40 6.01 24.25
C PRO A 23 27.88 6.23 24.20
N MET A 24 27.27 6.56 25.34
CA MET A 24 25.81 6.74 25.47
C MET A 24 25.45 8.22 25.59
N PRO A 25 24.33 8.66 25.02
CA PRO A 25 23.77 9.97 25.34
C PRO A 25 23.29 10.01 26.80
N GLU A 26 23.25 11.20 27.38
CA GLU A 26 22.45 11.45 28.58
C GLU A 26 20.99 11.56 28.15
N VAL A 27 20.11 10.78 28.79
CA VAL A 27 18.67 10.80 28.53
C VAL A 27 17.92 10.90 29.85
N THR A 28 17.20 12.00 30.05
CA THR A 28 16.40 12.26 31.25
C THR A 28 14.94 12.50 30.88
N LEU A 29 14.05 12.35 31.85
CA LEU A 29 12.62 12.64 31.73
C LEU A 29 12.30 13.83 32.64
N GLU A 30 11.68 14.86 32.09
CA GLU A 30 11.26 16.09 32.78
C GLU A 30 9.73 16.26 32.67
N PRO A 31 9.04 16.79 33.70
CA PRO A 31 7.64 17.20 33.54
C PRO A 31 7.53 18.35 32.52
N HIS A 32 6.61 18.24 31.57
CA HIS A 32 6.37 19.31 30.61
C HIS A 32 5.83 20.55 31.34
N ASP A 33 6.43 21.72 31.09
CA ASP A 33 6.15 22.98 31.79
C ASP A 33 6.21 22.88 33.34
N GLY A 34 6.93 21.88 33.88
CA GLY A 34 7.04 21.66 35.32
C GLY A 34 5.76 21.13 35.99
N LYS A 35 4.75 20.72 35.23
CA LYS A 35 3.46 20.25 35.77
C LYS A 35 3.55 18.80 36.26
N THR A 36 3.26 18.57 37.54
CA THR A 36 3.26 17.24 38.18
C THR A 36 1.92 16.82 38.78
N HIS A 37 0.94 17.73 38.87
CA HIS A 37 -0.40 17.46 39.39
C HIS A 37 -1.43 17.51 38.28
N PHE A 38 -2.26 16.47 38.16
CA PHE A 38 -3.24 16.31 37.09
C PHE A 38 -4.59 15.86 37.66
N TYR A 39 -5.68 16.14 36.95
CA TYR A 39 -6.97 15.49 37.23
C TYR A 39 -7.15 14.25 36.35
N LEU A 40 -7.97 13.30 36.80
CA LEU A 40 -8.42 12.19 35.95
C LEU A 40 -9.05 12.73 34.66
N GLY A 41 -8.53 12.28 33.51
CA GLY A 41 -8.97 12.77 32.20
C GLY A 41 -8.21 14.01 31.70
N GLU A 42 -7.24 14.51 32.46
CA GLU A 42 -6.31 15.52 31.97
C GLU A 42 -5.13 14.87 31.20
N PRO A 43 -4.72 15.42 30.04
CA PRO A 43 -3.54 14.94 29.33
C PRO A 43 -2.23 15.16 30.12
N ILE A 44 -1.46 14.09 30.29
CA ILE A 44 -0.14 14.07 30.94
C ILE A 44 0.93 14.13 29.84
N ARG A 45 1.65 15.25 29.81
CA ARG A 45 2.78 15.50 28.90
C ARG A 45 4.09 15.51 29.68
N LEU A 46 5.09 14.83 29.16
CA LEU A 46 6.45 14.79 29.69
C LEU A 46 7.43 15.07 28.54
N ASP A 47 8.62 15.56 28.86
CA ASP A 47 9.68 15.78 27.87
C ASP A 47 10.82 14.79 28.11
N VAL A 48 11.14 13.99 27.08
CA VAL A 48 12.37 13.21 27.07
C VAL A 48 13.50 14.12 26.57
N VAL A 49 14.49 14.33 27.42
CA VAL A 49 15.57 15.29 27.20
C VAL A 49 16.85 14.55 26.88
N TYR A 50 17.43 14.86 25.72
CA TYR A 50 18.64 14.22 25.20
C TYR A 50 19.80 15.21 25.21
N ARG A 51 20.98 14.76 25.65
CA ARG A 51 22.25 15.49 25.52
C ARG A 51 23.36 14.53 25.10
N ASN A 52 24.20 14.96 24.16
CA ASN A 52 25.39 14.24 23.77
C ASN A 52 26.63 14.84 24.46
N ASN A 53 27.00 14.25 25.59
CA ASN A 53 28.22 14.58 26.33
C ASN A 53 29.38 13.59 26.04
N SER A 54 29.19 12.70 25.06
CA SER A 54 30.09 11.58 24.80
C SER A 54 31.29 11.92 23.89
N GLY A 55 31.23 13.07 23.20
CA GLY A 55 32.21 13.46 22.19
C GLY A 55 32.12 12.68 20.87
N THR A 56 31.28 11.64 20.78
CA THR A 56 31.06 10.86 19.56
C THR A 56 29.85 11.43 18.80
N PRO A 57 29.89 11.55 17.46
CA PRO A 57 28.71 11.95 16.69
C PRO A 57 27.52 11.03 16.96
N MET A 58 26.37 11.63 17.25
CA MET A 58 25.11 10.93 17.48
C MET A 58 24.00 11.66 16.72
N MET A 59 22.96 10.91 16.39
CA MET A 59 21.77 11.38 15.71
C MET A 59 20.55 11.11 16.58
N LEU A 60 19.64 12.08 16.66
CA LEU A 60 18.37 11.98 17.37
C LEU A 60 17.21 11.98 16.37
N ASN A 61 16.33 10.99 16.50
CA ASN A 61 15.00 11.03 15.90
C ASN A 61 14.07 11.87 16.77
N GLY A 62 13.85 13.12 16.37
CA GLY A 62 13.03 14.10 17.10
C GLY A 62 11.57 14.14 16.69
N THR A 63 11.09 13.20 15.87
CA THR A 63 9.72 13.21 15.36
C THR A 63 8.68 13.09 16.47
N ASP A 64 7.71 14.00 16.51
CA ASP A 64 6.44 13.78 17.20
C ASP A 64 5.53 13.00 16.24
N TYR A 65 5.31 11.73 16.56
CA TYR A 65 4.51 10.82 15.75
C TYR A 65 3.00 10.97 15.96
N GLY A 66 2.57 11.73 16.97
CA GLY A 66 1.17 11.79 17.34
C GLY A 66 0.65 10.55 18.06
N ASP A 67 1.53 9.63 18.47
CA ASP A 67 1.22 8.41 19.20
C ASP A 67 2.37 7.94 20.12
N LEU A 68 2.20 6.76 20.73
CA LEU A 68 3.19 6.19 21.65
C LEU A 68 4.29 5.41 20.91
N SER A 69 5.38 6.08 20.53
CA SER A 69 6.54 5.44 19.91
C SER A 69 7.60 4.94 20.90
N ASP A 70 7.58 5.39 22.15
CA ASP A 70 8.53 4.97 23.20
C ASP A 70 7.88 4.01 24.20
N LYS A 71 8.68 3.13 24.79
CA LYS A 71 8.18 2.22 25.84
C LYS A 71 8.09 2.97 27.17
N VAL A 72 6.91 3.01 27.77
CA VAL A 72 6.66 3.65 29.06
C VAL A 72 6.45 2.58 30.13
N SER A 73 6.91 2.88 31.35
CA SER A 73 6.63 2.08 32.55
C SER A 73 6.07 2.99 33.65
N ILE A 74 4.99 2.54 34.29
CA ILE A 74 4.26 3.30 35.31
C ILE A 74 4.18 2.45 36.58
N THR A 75 4.45 3.05 37.73
CA THR A 75 4.36 2.42 39.06
C THR A 75 3.45 3.27 39.97
N PRO A 76 2.54 2.70 40.76
CA PRO A 76 2.21 1.28 40.85
C PRO A 76 1.56 0.74 39.57
N ALA A 77 1.46 -0.58 39.42
CA ALA A 77 0.86 -1.23 38.24
C ALA A 77 -0.68 -1.16 38.24
N GLU A 78 -1.27 -0.72 39.34
CA GLU A 78 -2.71 -0.53 39.49
C GLU A 78 -3.10 0.93 39.26
N GLY A 79 -4.36 1.16 38.91
CA GLY A 79 -4.91 2.52 38.74
C GLY A 79 -4.80 3.09 37.33
N TRP A 80 -4.20 2.36 36.39
CA TRP A 80 -4.18 2.69 34.97
C TRP A 80 -4.36 1.43 34.10
N ILE A 81 -4.70 1.62 32.83
CA ILE A 81 -4.71 0.58 31.80
C ILE A 81 -3.83 1.01 30.62
N GLN A 82 -3.14 0.06 29.99
CA GLN A 82 -2.54 0.29 28.69
C GLN A 82 -3.61 0.01 27.63
N TRP A 83 -4.08 1.05 26.96
CA TRP A 83 -5.11 0.91 25.93
C TRP A 83 -4.51 0.71 24.54
N ARG A 84 -3.27 1.18 24.30
CA ARG A 84 -2.56 1.01 23.04
C ARG A 84 -1.10 0.61 23.27
N GLY A 85 -0.62 -0.30 22.43
CA GLY A 85 0.78 -0.72 22.36
C GLY A 85 1.70 0.34 21.78
N GLN A 86 3.00 0.03 21.72
CA GLN A 86 3.98 0.88 21.05
C GLN A 86 3.79 0.84 19.54
N SER A 87 3.89 2.00 18.89
CA SER A 87 3.92 2.12 17.43
C SER A 87 5.34 2.07 16.89
N GLY A 88 5.56 1.32 15.81
CA GLY A 88 6.70 1.52 14.91
C GLY A 88 6.41 2.66 13.94
N HIS A 89 7.42 3.24 13.29
CA HIS A 89 7.21 4.25 12.23
C HIS A 89 8.31 4.15 11.19
N ASP A 90 8.02 4.45 9.92
CA ASP A 90 8.95 4.37 8.79
C ASP A 90 9.47 5.72 8.29
N TYR A 91 8.97 6.81 8.87
CA TYR A 91 9.47 8.16 8.68
C TYR A 91 10.14 8.68 9.94
N ALA A 92 11.16 9.53 9.78
CA ALA A 92 11.85 10.16 10.89
C ALA A 92 12.45 11.51 10.47
N SER A 93 12.36 12.51 11.34
CA SER A 93 13.15 13.74 11.28
C SER A 93 14.36 13.54 12.17
N VAL A 94 15.51 13.30 11.52
CA VAL A 94 16.74 12.99 12.22
C VAL A 94 17.69 14.19 12.19
N GLN A 95 18.13 14.61 13.38
CA GLN A 95 19.07 15.71 13.56
C GLN A 95 20.33 15.25 14.29
N THR A 96 21.42 16.01 14.18
CA THR A 96 22.63 15.75 14.97
C THR A 96 22.38 16.10 16.43
N LEU A 97 22.65 15.15 17.34
CA LEU A 97 22.55 15.37 18.78
C LEU A 97 23.86 16.00 19.30
N THR A 98 23.74 17.17 19.91
CA THR A 98 24.86 17.94 20.47
C THR A 98 24.81 17.95 22.00
N SER A 99 25.71 18.68 22.65
CA SER A 99 25.64 18.91 24.11
C SER A 99 24.48 19.82 24.53
N HIS A 100 23.79 20.47 23.58
CA HIS A 100 22.56 21.20 23.86
C HIS A 100 21.43 20.22 24.18
N ALA A 101 20.55 20.60 25.13
CA ALA A 101 19.39 19.82 25.51
C ALA A 101 18.32 19.83 24.42
N GLU A 102 18.11 18.70 23.77
CA GLU A 102 17.01 18.49 22.82
C GLU A 102 15.83 17.84 23.55
N ARG A 103 14.63 18.41 23.38
CA ARG A 103 13.41 17.92 24.06
C ARG A 103 12.47 17.30 23.04
N VAL A 104 12.04 16.07 23.33
CA VAL A 104 11.03 15.37 22.56
C VAL A 104 9.82 15.15 23.47
N PRO A 105 8.67 15.79 23.19
CA PRO A 105 7.49 15.63 24.02
C PRO A 105 6.91 14.23 23.85
N ILE A 106 6.41 13.67 24.93
CA ILE A 106 5.59 12.46 24.93
C ILE A 106 4.26 12.74 25.64
N ARG A 107 3.18 12.20 25.09
CA ARG A 107 1.87 12.17 25.73
C ARG A 107 1.66 10.78 26.29
N VAL A 108 1.63 10.66 27.61
CA VAL A 108 1.42 9.36 28.28
C VAL A 108 0.04 8.79 27.91
N ASN A 109 -0.94 9.68 27.71
CA ASN A 109 -2.30 9.31 27.35
C ASN A 109 -2.44 8.67 25.96
N ASP A 110 -1.43 8.78 25.09
CA ASP A 110 -1.46 8.18 23.75
C ASP A 110 -1.33 6.63 23.80
N GLY A 111 -0.99 6.06 24.96
CA GLY A 111 -1.04 4.60 25.19
C GLY A 111 -1.61 4.16 26.54
N TYR A 112 -1.78 5.07 27.50
CA TYR A 112 -2.23 4.74 28.86
C TYR A 112 -3.41 5.59 29.32
N VAL A 113 -4.35 5.01 30.06
CA VAL A 113 -5.44 5.78 30.70
C VAL A 113 -5.42 5.54 32.20
N PHE A 114 -5.30 6.62 32.96
CA PHE A 114 -5.42 6.60 34.42
C PHE A 114 -6.90 6.53 34.82
N ARG A 115 -7.25 5.57 35.67
CA ARG A 115 -8.62 5.25 36.12
C ARG A 115 -8.86 5.53 37.59
N LYS A 116 -7.78 5.67 38.35
CA LYS A 116 -7.85 5.93 39.79
C LYS A 116 -6.96 7.12 40.13
N PRO A 117 -7.39 7.96 41.08
CA PRO A 117 -6.49 8.92 41.70
C PRO A 117 -5.32 8.19 42.38
N GLY A 118 -4.19 8.86 42.48
CA GLY A 118 -3.02 8.31 43.15
C GLY A 118 -1.71 8.98 42.77
N HIS A 119 -0.66 8.56 43.45
CA HIS A 119 0.70 8.95 43.17
C HIS A 119 1.37 7.93 42.24
N TYR A 120 1.92 8.39 41.11
CA TYR A 120 2.52 7.53 40.10
C TYR A 120 3.94 7.96 39.75
N THR A 121 4.81 6.98 39.52
CA THR A 121 6.15 7.20 38.96
C THR A 121 6.19 6.70 37.52
N ILE A 122 6.60 7.56 36.59
CA ILE A 122 6.70 7.27 35.16
C ILE A 122 8.18 7.22 34.74
N ARG A 123 8.56 6.19 33.98
CA ARG A 123 9.87 6.10 33.30
C ARG A 123 9.68 5.75 31.83
N VAL A 124 10.62 6.17 31.00
CA VAL A 124 10.63 5.91 29.56
C VAL A 124 11.87 5.13 29.20
N THR A 125 11.74 4.09 28.38
CA THR A 125 12.85 3.46 27.67
C THR A 125 12.91 4.06 26.29
N ALA A 126 13.84 5.00 26.11
CA ALA A 126 14.03 5.78 24.89
C ALA A 126 14.89 5.01 23.88
N ASP A 127 14.39 4.88 22.65
CA ASP A 127 15.08 4.23 21.53
C ASP A 127 15.12 5.14 20.30
N ARG A 128 15.55 6.39 20.51
CA ARG A 128 15.52 7.46 19.49
C ARG A 128 16.89 7.93 19.05
N VAL A 129 17.96 7.41 19.64
CA VAL A 129 19.33 7.87 19.36
C VAL A 129 20.10 6.78 18.62
N SER A 130 20.78 7.19 17.56
CA SER A 130 21.74 6.34 16.86
C SER A 130 23.13 6.96 16.85
N GLY A 131 24.15 6.12 16.75
CA GLY A 131 25.54 6.56 16.67
C GLY A 131 25.94 6.91 15.25
N GLY A 132 26.90 7.81 15.09
CA GLY A 132 27.47 8.18 13.81
C GLY A 132 26.81 9.40 13.15
N THR A 133 26.76 9.38 11.82
CA THR A 133 26.30 10.50 10.98
C THR A 133 25.30 10.02 9.94
N MET A 134 24.62 10.94 9.28
CA MET A 134 23.59 10.62 8.29
C MET A 134 24.16 9.70 7.19
N GLY A 135 23.53 8.55 6.96
CA GLY A 135 23.98 7.52 6.01
C GLY A 135 25.05 6.54 6.53
N LYS A 136 25.57 6.74 7.75
CA LYS A 136 26.49 5.83 8.45
C LYS A 136 26.09 5.67 9.93
N SER A 137 24.83 5.30 10.14
CA SER A 137 24.24 5.14 11.47
C SER A 137 24.59 3.77 12.07
N THR A 138 24.93 3.72 13.35
CA THR A 138 25.07 2.51 14.15
C THR A 138 23.98 2.45 15.22
N THR A 139 23.42 1.28 15.47
CA THR A 139 22.42 1.10 16.54
C THR A 139 23.07 1.33 17.91
N ILE A 140 22.41 2.12 18.75
CA ILE A 140 22.74 2.28 20.16
C ILE A 140 21.64 1.57 20.97
N PRO A 141 21.96 0.86 22.08
CA PRO A 141 20.93 0.25 22.91
C PRO A 141 19.94 1.28 23.49
N PRO A 142 18.67 0.92 23.70
CA PRO A 142 17.70 1.81 24.35
C PRO A 142 18.16 2.24 25.76
N THR A 143 17.87 3.49 26.13
CA THR A 143 18.26 4.06 27.43
C THR A 143 17.04 4.27 28.32
N LEU A 144 17.10 3.80 29.56
CA LEU A 144 16.06 4.03 30.56
C LEU A 144 16.28 5.39 31.26
N THR A 145 15.24 6.23 31.30
CA THR A 145 15.27 7.54 31.97
C THR A 145 15.19 7.42 33.49
N ASN A 146 15.38 8.55 34.19
CA ASN A 146 14.92 8.72 35.58
C ASN A 146 13.39 8.56 35.68
N GLY A 147 12.91 8.43 36.93
CA GLY A 147 11.49 8.50 37.26
C GLY A 147 11.01 9.95 37.40
N VAL A 148 9.83 10.24 36.85
CA VAL A 148 9.07 11.45 37.16
C VAL A 148 7.86 11.05 38.01
N GLU A 149 7.73 11.68 39.15
CA GLU A 149 6.60 11.51 40.07
C GLU A 149 5.48 12.49 39.70
N ILE A 150 4.25 11.98 39.63
CA ILE A 150 3.04 12.76 39.36
C ILE A 150 1.95 12.37 40.35
N ASP A 151 1.06 13.31 40.65
CA ASP A 151 -0.17 13.08 41.39
C ASP A 151 -1.37 13.24 40.46
N VAL A 152 -2.27 12.28 40.50
CA VAL A 152 -3.53 12.31 39.76
C VAL A 152 -4.69 12.36 40.76
N ASP A 153 -5.50 13.40 40.68
CA ASP A 153 -6.64 13.63 41.57
C ASP A 153 -7.98 13.35 40.88
N GLU A 154 -9.04 13.15 41.66
CA GLU A 154 -10.40 13.14 41.11
C GLU A 154 -10.75 14.48 40.49
N MET A 155 -11.41 14.44 39.33
CA MET A 155 -11.95 15.65 38.74
C MET A 155 -13.04 16.24 39.65
N PRO A 156 -12.99 17.53 40.00
CA PRO A 156 -14.01 18.15 40.83
C PRO A 156 -15.42 17.98 40.25
N LYS A 157 -16.41 17.74 41.11
CA LYS A 157 -17.82 17.60 40.69
C LYS A 157 -18.27 18.82 39.87
N GLY A 158 -18.86 18.57 38.71
CA GLY A 158 -19.37 19.59 37.80
C GLY A 158 -18.34 20.17 36.82
N MET A 159 -17.04 20.04 37.10
CA MET A 159 -15.99 20.55 36.21
C MET A 159 -16.03 19.87 34.84
N GLU A 160 -16.23 18.55 34.79
CA GLU A 160 -16.30 17.84 33.50
C GLU A 160 -17.47 18.35 32.65
N ALA A 161 -18.66 18.47 33.23
CA ALA A 161 -19.84 18.99 32.56
C ALA A 161 -19.65 20.44 32.07
N ASP A 162 -18.94 21.28 32.84
CA ASP A 162 -18.53 22.62 32.41
C ASP A 162 -17.63 22.57 31.16
N ILE A 163 -16.64 21.68 31.15
CA ILE A 163 -15.74 21.50 29.99
C ILE A 163 -16.51 21.00 28.78
N VAL A 164 -17.42 20.03 28.94
CA VAL A 164 -18.26 19.52 27.83
C VAL A 164 -19.09 20.66 27.23
N ARG A 165 -19.75 21.48 28.05
CA ARG A 165 -20.50 22.65 27.59
C ARG A 165 -19.60 23.67 26.89
N GLN A 166 -18.39 23.89 27.40
CA GLN A 166 -17.43 24.78 26.74
C GLN A 166 -17.04 24.24 25.37
N VAL A 167 -16.73 22.95 25.24
CA VAL A 167 -16.40 22.30 23.97
C VAL A 167 -17.54 22.44 22.98
N GLN A 168 -18.78 22.13 23.38
CA GLN A 168 -19.96 22.28 22.53
C GLN A 168 -20.09 23.72 22.01
N ASN A 169 -19.92 24.72 22.89
CA ASN A 169 -19.98 26.12 22.51
C ASN A 169 -18.85 26.53 21.56
N GLU A 170 -17.61 26.11 21.81
CA GLU A 170 -16.47 26.42 20.96
C GLU A 170 -16.59 25.80 19.57
N VAL A 171 -17.06 24.55 19.49
CA VAL A 171 -17.28 23.84 18.23
C VAL A 171 -18.40 24.50 17.43
N ALA A 172 -19.53 24.83 18.08
CA ALA A 172 -20.66 25.46 17.42
C ALA A 172 -20.37 26.89 16.92
N ASN A 173 -19.49 27.62 17.60
CA ASN A 173 -19.16 29.01 17.29
C ASN A 173 -17.82 29.19 16.56
N ALA A 174 -17.15 28.10 16.18
CA ALA A 174 -15.87 28.18 15.48
C ALA A 174 -16.05 28.86 14.10
N PRO A 175 -15.24 29.89 13.76
CA PRO A 175 -15.34 30.54 12.46
C PRO A 175 -14.91 29.60 11.33
N ALA A 176 -15.34 29.85 10.10
CA ALA A 176 -14.85 29.09 8.96
C ALA A 176 -13.32 29.27 8.75
N GLY A 177 -12.66 28.24 8.20
CA GLY A 177 -11.25 28.26 7.82
C GLY A 177 -10.28 27.80 8.93
N VAL A 178 -8.98 28.02 8.70
CA VAL A 178 -7.88 27.45 9.50
C VAL A 178 -7.98 27.79 10.99
N MET A 179 -8.43 29.00 11.33
CA MET A 179 -8.55 29.41 12.73
C MET A 179 -9.64 28.60 13.46
N GLY A 180 -10.82 28.42 12.85
CA GLY A 180 -11.87 27.60 13.47
C GLY A 180 -11.50 26.14 13.55
N GLN A 181 -10.82 25.59 12.53
CA GLN A 181 -10.28 24.23 12.60
C GLN A 181 -9.36 24.05 13.80
N ARG A 182 -8.45 25.01 14.07
CA ARG A 182 -7.58 24.96 15.27
C ARG A 182 -8.37 25.02 16.58
N ILE A 183 -9.41 25.86 16.64
CA ILE A 183 -10.30 25.95 17.81
C ILE A 183 -11.00 24.61 18.04
N ARG A 184 -11.59 24.02 16.99
CA ARG A 184 -12.25 22.71 17.04
C ARG A 184 -11.30 21.61 17.47
N GLN A 185 -10.11 21.53 16.87
CA GLN A 185 -9.09 20.54 17.23
C GLN A 185 -8.70 20.64 18.71
N ALA A 186 -8.50 21.85 19.24
CA ALA A 186 -8.20 22.05 20.66
C ALA A 186 -9.38 21.67 21.58
N ALA A 187 -10.63 21.94 21.16
CA ALA A 187 -11.83 21.54 21.87
C ALA A 187 -11.99 20.01 21.89
N PHE A 188 -11.81 19.35 20.74
CA PHE A 188 -11.90 17.91 20.61
C PHE A 188 -10.79 17.16 21.34
N ALA A 189 -9.56 17.69 21.35
CA ALA A 189 -8.49 17.12 22.17
C ALA A 189 -8.85 17.11 23.68
N ARG A 190 -9.52 18.17 24.16
CA ARG A 190 -10.02 18.22 25.54
C ARG A 190 -11.14 17.21 25.76
N LEU A 191 -12.16 17.20 24.91
CA LEU A 191 -13.28 16.25 25.02
C LEU A 191 -12.81 14.80 24.98
N ALA A 192 -11.87 14.47 24.08
CA ALA A 192 -11.31 13.12 23.95
C ALA A 192 -10.60 12.65 25.23
N ALA A 193 -10.09 13.55 26.06
CA ALA A 193 -9.39 13.19 27.29
C ALA A 193 -10.34 12.93 28.48
N LEU A 194 -11.53 13.55 28.50
CA LEU A 194 -12.53 13.41 29.57
C LEU A 194 -13.04 11.97 29.71
N GLN A 195 -13.47 11.55 30.90
CA GLN A 195 -13.76 10.14 31.19
C GLN A 195 -15.23 9.86 31.53
N GLY A 196 -15.98 10.83 32.05
CA GLY A 196 -17.33 10.59 32.55
C GLY A 196 -18.41 10.49 31.47
N ASP A 197 -19.61 10.17 31.93
CA ASP A 197 -20.74 9.77 31.07
C ASP A 197 -21.30 10.93 30.21
N ASP A 198 -21.23 12.18 30.70
CA ASP A 198 -21.61 13.37 29.92
C ASP A 198 -20.68 13.55 28.71
N ALA A 199 -19.37 13.39 28.92
CA ALA A 199 -18.39 13.44 27.85
C ALA A 199 -18.56 12.26 26.89
N LEU A 200 -18.82 11.05 27.41
CA LEU A 200 -19.10 9.86 26.59
C LEU A 200 -20.29 10.10 25.64
N THR A 201 -21.39 10.64 26.17
CA THR A 201 -22.59 10.95 25.37
C THR A 201 -22.26 11.91 24.23
N GLU A 202 -21.50 12.97 24.50
CA GLU A 202 -21.09 13.93 23.48
C GLU A 202 -20.12 13.33 22.45
N LYS A 203 -19.16 12.49 22.88
CA LYS A 203 -18.24 11.77 21.96
C LYS A 203 -19.02 10.88 21.00
N VAL A 204 -19.96 10.07 21.50
CA VAL A 204 -20.79 9.21 20.65
C VAL A 204 -21.66 10.04 19.72
N ARG A 205 -22.24 11.15 20.20
CA ARG A 205 -23.01 12.08 19.35
C ARG A 205 -22.18 12.59 18.16
N LEU A 206 -20.91 12.94 18.38
CA LEU A 206 -20.00 13.41 17.32
C LEU A 206 -19.60 12.31 16.34
N ILE A 207 -19.42 11.07 16.82
CA ILE A 207 -19.16 9.90 15.96
C ILE A 207 -20.36 9.65 15.04
N VAL A 208 -21.57 9.60 15.60
CA VAL A 208 -22.82 9.38 14.84
C VAL A 208 -23.08 10.53 13.86
N ALA A 209 -22.71 11.75 14.22
CA ALA A 209 -22.83 12.92 13.37
C ALA A 209 -21.75 13.03 12.27
N GLU A 210 -20.79 12.09 12.22
CA GLU A 210 -19.67 12.08 11.26
C GLU A 210 -18.87 13.39 11.27
N ASP A 211 -18.51 13.86 12.46
CA ASP A 211 -17.67 15.05 12.58
C ASP A 211 -16.21 14.73 12.19
N GLU A 212 -15.86 15.06 10.94
CA GLU A 212 -14.52 14.81 10.36
C GLU A 212 -13.36 15.36 11.21
N ASP A 213 -13.55 16.50 11.88
CA ASP A 213 -12.51 17.10 12.73
C ASP A 213 -12.36 16.32 14.05
N PHE A 214 -13.42 15.66 14.53
CA PHE A 214 -13.37 14.80 15.71
C PHE A 214 -12.78 13.42 15.42
N ARG A 215 -12.91 12.94 14.17
CA ARG A 215 -12.49 11.60 13.74
C ARG A 215 -11.05 11.26 14.12
N SER A 216 -10.11 12.20 13.97
CA SER A 216 -8.69 12.00 14.35
C SER A 216 -8.47 11.75 15.83
N PHE A 217 -9.43 12.10 16.70
CA PHE A 217 -9.36 11.91 18.14
C PHE A 217 -10.10 10.68 18.63
N MET A 218 -10.86 10.00 17.76
CA MET A 218 -11.72 8.88 18.14
C MET A 218 -10.99 7.78 18.93
N PRO A 219 -9.79 7.31 18.54
CA PRO A 219 -9.16 6.21 19.28
C PRO A 219 -8.87 6.56 20.74
N VAL A 220 -8.37 7.77 21.00
CA VAL A 220 -8.15 8.27 22.36
C VAL A 220 -9.49 8.48 23.06
N ALA A 221 -10.47 9.09 22.39
CA ALA A 221 -11.78 9.38 22.95
C ALA A 221 -12.53 8.14 23.44
N MET A 222 -12.45 7.04 22.68
CA MET A 222 -13.05 5.75 23.02
C MET A 222 -12.27 4.99 24.10
N ALA A 223 -10.95 5.21 24.18
CA ALA A 223 -10.14 4.60 25.22
C ALA A 223 -10.31 5.23 26.60
N THR A 224 -10.63 6.54 26.66
CA THR A 224 -10.63 7.31 27.91
C THR A 224 -11.91 7.21 28.72
N THR A 225 -13.03 6.68 28.20
CA THR A 225 -14.27 6.55 28.99
C THR A 225 -14.08 5.68 30.23
N SER A 226 -14.55 6.10 31.41
CA SER A 226 -14.54 5.25 32.62
C SER A 226 -15.59 4.14 32.58
N ASN A 227 -16.57 4.25 31.67
CA ASN A 227 -17.72 3.35 31.58
C ASN A 227 -17.77 2.65 30.22
N LEU A 228 -16.81 1.73 29.99
CA LEU A 228 -16.72 0.96 28.74
C LEU A 228 -17.98 0.16 28.40
N PRO A 229 -18.69 -0.49 29.35
CA PRO A 229 -19.95 -1.17 29.04
C PRO A 229 -21.03 -0.22 28.50
N HIS A 230 -21.17 0.98 29.09
CA HIS A 230 -22.13 1.97 28.61
C HIS A 230 -21.71 2.56 27.25
N GLN A 231 -20.41 2.75 27.00
CA GLN A 231 -19.92 3.13 25.68
C GLN A 231 -20.32 2.12 24.60
N LEU A 232 -20.14 0.81 24.88
CA LEU A 232 -20.55 -0.24 23.95
C LEU A 232 -22.06 -0.22 23.72
N GLU A 233 -22.86 -0.02 24.76
CA GLU A 233 -24.31 0.10 24.67
C GLU A 233 -24.74 1.27 23.76
N LEU A 234 -24.15 2.45 23.93
CA LEU A 234 -24.45 3.63 23.11
C LEU A 234 -24.05 3.42 21.64
N LEU A 235 -22.87 2.85 21.38
CA LEU A 235 -22.40 2.55 20.02
C LEU A 235 -23.30 1.50 19.36
N GLN A 236 -23.69 0.44 20.07
CA GLN A 236 -24.61 -0.58 19.55
C GLN A 236 -26.01 -0.01 19.30
N ALA A 237 -26.50 0.88 20.16
CA ALA A 237 -27.78 1.55 19.97
C ALA A 237 -27.75 2.46 18.73
N ALA A 238 -26.65 3.19 18.51
CA ALA A 238 -26.46 3.99 17.31
C ALA A 238 -26.42 3.13 16.04
N TRP A 239 -25.63 2.05 16.05
CA TRP A 239 -25.49 1.10 14.95
C TRP A 239 -26.83 0.46 14.56
N ARG A 240 -27.62 0.03 15.55
CA ARG A 240 -28.92 -0.64 15.34
C ARG A 240 -30.03 0.31 14.91
N ASN A 241 -29.88 1.62 15.11
CA ASN A 241 -30.91 2.59 14.78
C ASN A 241 -31.08 2.71 13.25
N PRO A 242 -32.23 2.36 12.67
CA PRO A 242 -32.42 2.43 11.22
C PRO A 242 -32.34 3.85 10.64
N ALA A 243 -32.54 4.88 11.47
CA ALA A 243 -32.43 6.28 11.05
C ALA A 243 -30.98 6.75 10.90
N ASN A 244 -30.02 6.08 11.52
CA ASN A 244 -28.61 6.45 11.49
C ASN A 244 -27.89 5.64 10.40
N PRO A 245 -27.19 6.28 9.46
CA PRO A 245 -26.33 5.55 8.55
C PRO A 245 -25.19 4.86 9.29
N PRO A 246 -24.90 3.57 8.98
CA PRO A 246 -23.75 2.90 9.56
C PRO A 246 -22.47 3.61 9.11
N ARG A 247 -21.60 3.98 10.05
CA ARG A 247 -20.35 4.71 9.74
C ARG A 247 -19.14 3.81 9.85
N TRP A 248 -18.06 4.13 9.11
CA TRP A 248 -16.85 3.30 9.01
C TRP A 248 -16.17 3.07 10.35
N ASP A 249 -16.26 4.08 11.20
CA ASP A 249 -15.55 4.11 12.44
C ASP A 249 -16.33 3.42 13.57
N GLU A 250 -17.65 3.24 13.43
CA GLU A 250 -18.51 2.65 14.47
C GLU A 250 -18.18 1.17 14.76
N PRO A 251 -18.05 0.27 13.76
CA PRO A 251 -17.65 -1.11 14.04
C PRO A 251 -16.25 -1.20 14.68
N SER A 252 -15.32 -0.36 14.21
CA SER A 252 -13.98 -0.28 14.79
C SER A 252 -14.05 0.17 16.25
N ALA A 253 -14.83 1.22 16.56
CA ALA A 253 -15.02 1.70 17.93
C ALA A 253 -15.69 0.64 18.83
N MET A 254 -16.68 -0.11 18.33
CA MET A 254 -17.28 -1.22 19.07
C MET A 254 -16.27 -2.32 19.38
N ASP A 255 -15.45 -2.72 18.40
CA ASP A 255 -14.43 -3.76 18.58
C ASP A 255 -13.30 -3.32 19.50
N GLU A 256 -12.84 -2.08 19.38
CA GLU A 256 -11.88 -1.48 20.30
C GLU A 256 -12.44 -1.44 21.73
N THR A 257 -13.70 -1.05 21.90
CA THR A 257 -14.36 -1.03 23.21
C THR A 257 -14.41 -2.43 23.83
N ARG A 258 -14.79 -3.45 23.05
CA ARG A 258 -14.83 -4.85 23.52
C ARG A 258 -13.43 -5.36 23.89
N ARG A 259 -12.39 -5.00 23.13
CA ARG A 259 -10.98 -5.30 23.49
C ARG A 259 -10.61 -4.71 24.85
N LEU A 260 -10.94 -3.44 25.08
CA LEU A 260 -10.66 -2.77 26.35
C LEU A 260 -11.45 -3.38 27.52
N ILE A 261 -12.71 -3.76 27.32
CA ILE A 261 -13.51 -4.50 28.33
C ILE A 261 -12.84 -5.83 28.67
N ALA A 262 -12.28 -6.52 27.68
CA ALA A 262 -11.53 -7.76 27.85
C ALA A 262 -10.09 -7.56 28.38
N ASN A 263 -9.69 -6.32 28.71
CA ASN A 263 -8.34 -5.95 29.13
C ASN A 263 -7.25 -6.34 28.11
N LEU A 264 -7.58 -6.25 26.82
CA LEU A 264 -6.67 -6.46 25.71
C LEU A 264 -6.25 -5.10 25.14
N PRO A 265 -4.96 -4.73 25.17
CA PRO A 265 -4.50 -3.50 24.56
C PRO A 265 -4.69 -3.56 23.03
N LEU A 266 -5.04 -2.42 22.44
CA LEU A 266 -4.98 -2.23 21.00
C LEU A 266 -3.52 -2.32 20.53
N GLN A 267 -3.30 -2.83 19.33
CA GLN A 267 -1.97 -2.81 18.73
C GLN A 267 -1.60 -1.37 18.39
N GLY A 268 -0.34 -0.99 18.64
CA GLY A 268 0.21 0.23 18.04
C GLY A 268 0.37 0.05 16.53
N TRP A 269 0.64 1.13 15.81
CA TRP A 269 0.87 1.05 14.37
C TRP A 269 2.12 0.19 14.09
N GLN A 270 2.07 -0.67 13.09
CA GLN A 270 3.21 -1.47 12.64
C GLN A 270 3.23 -1.56 11.11
N MET A 271 4.41 -1.38 10.53
CA MET A 271 4.66 -1.52 9.08
C MET A 271 4.24 -2.88 8.52
N VAL A 272 4.47 -3.94 9.29
CA VAL A 272 4.21 -5.32 8.87
C VAL A 272 3.52 -6.04 10.01
N VAL A 273 2.26 -6.38 9.81
CA VAL A 273 1.55 -7.32 10.67
C VAL A 273 1.78 -8.71 10.10
N MET A 274 2.59 -9.51 10.79
CA MET A 274 2.79 -10.90 10.39
C MET A 274 1.49 -11.69 10.65
N PRO A 275 1.00 -12.49 9.68
CA PRO A 275 -0.17 -13.31 9.88
C PRO A 275 0.04 -14.25 11.06
N ARG A 276 -0.84 -14.19 12.05
CA ARG A 276 -0.88 -15.16 13.15
C ARG A 276 -2.29 -15.67 13.34
N LYS A 277 -2.41 -16.86 13.92
CA LYS A 277 -3.71 -17.37 14.34
C LYS A 277 -4.30 -16.44 15.41
N PRO A 278 -5.58 -16.04 15.31
CA PRO A 278 -6.26 -15.32 16.37
C PRO A 278 -6.25 -16.12 17.68
N THR A 279 -6.11 -15.44 18.81
CA THR A 279 -6.32 -16.06 20.13
C THR A 279 -7.80 -16.36 20.36
N GLU A 280 -8.14 -17.15 21.38
CA GLU A 280 -9.54 -17.42 21.73
C GLU A 280 -10.34 -16.15 22.03
N ALA A 281 -9.73 -15.19 22.76
CA ALA A 281 -10.36 -13.90 23.02
C ALA A 281 -10.59 -13.10 21.73
N GLU A 282 -9.66 -13.16 20.77
CA GLU A 282 -9.84 -12.51 19.46
C GLU A 282 -10.91 -13.20 18.62
N GLN A 283 -11.07 -14.52 18.71
CA GLN A 283 -12.17 -15.23 18.05
C GLN A 283 -13.54 -14.80 18.60
N GLN A 284 -13.65 -14.58 19.91
CA GLN A 284 -14.88 -14.06 20.52
C GLN A 284 -15.20 -12.64 20.04
N LEU A 285 -14.19 -11.80 19.84
CA LEU A 285 -14.36 -10.46 19.28
C LEU A 285 -14.84 -10.51 17.82
N ILE A 286 -14.22 -11.36 16.99
CA ILE A 286 -14.67 -11.60 15.61
C ILE A 286 -16.13 -12.06 15.59
N ALA A 287 -16.51 -13.00 16.46
CA ALA A 287 -17.90 -13.46 16.56
C ALA A 287 -18.87 -12.38 17.07
N ALA A 288 -18.40 -11.39 17.83
CA ALA A 288 -19.22 -10.24 18.22
C ALA A 288 -19.40 -9.26 17.07
N HIS A 289 -18.34 -8.99 16.30
CA HIS A 289 -18.39 -8.16 15.10
C HIS A 289 -19.31 -8.76 14.03
N ASN A 290 -19.24 -10.07 13.78
CA ASN A 290 -20.16 -10.77 12.88
C ASN A 290 -21.63 -10.55 13.28
N ARG A 291 -21.95 -10.65 14.58
CA ARG A 291 -23.30 -10.39 15.09
C ARG A 291 -23.76 -8.96 14.89
N ASP A 292 -22.87 -7.97 14.98
CA ASP A 292 -23.23 -6.58 14.67
C ASP A 292 -23.60 -6.44 13.18
N MET A 293 -22.92 -7.16 12.30
CA MET A 293 -23.23 -7.17 10.86
C MET A 293 -24.53 -7.93 10.56
N GLU A 294 -24.83 -9.00 11.29
CA GLU A 294 -26.14 -9.69 11.25
C GLU A 294 -27.28 -8.76 11.71
N ASP A 295 -27.06 -7.97 12.77
CA ASP A 295 -28.01 -6.96 13.24
C ASP A 295 -28.24 -5.86 12.18
N LEU A 296 -27.16 -5.41 11.52
CA LEU A 296 -27.27 -4.46 10.40
C LEU A 296 -28.12 -5.05 9.28
N LEU A 297 -27.82 -6.28 8.83
CA LEU A 297 -28.58 -6.98 7.79
C LEU A 297 -30.07 -7.10 8.15
N THR A 298 -30.37 -7.47 9.39
CA THR A 298 -31.74 -7.62 9.89
C THR A 298 -32.50 -6.29 9.89
N SER A 299 -31.81 -5.18 10.17
CA SER A 299 -32.41 -3.84 10.19
C SER A 299 -32.61 -3.22 8.80
N MET A 300 -31.99 -3.75 7.74
CA MET A 300 -32.04 -3.19 6.39
C MET A 300 -33.45 -2.88 5.85
N PRO A 301 -34.50 -3.71 6.05
CA PRO A 301 -35.85 -3.40 5.59
C PRO A 301 -36.45 -2.12 6.19
N GLN A 302 -35.98 -1.69 7.36
CA GLN A 302 -36.46 -0.51 8.07
C GLN A 302 -35.64 0.74 7.74
N ARG A 303 -34.48 0.57 7.08
CA ARG A 303 -33.59 1.67 6.69
C ARG A 303 -34.07 2.31 5.41
N THR A 304 -33.81 3.62 5.29
CA THR A 304 -34.12 4.41 4.09
C THR A 304 -33.02 5.45 3.82
N GLY A 305 -32.96 5.96 2.60
CA GLY A 305 -31.98 6.98 2.20
C GLY A 305 -30.54 6.54 2.44
N GLU A 306 -29.70 7.48 2.89
CA GLU A 306 -28.27 7.23 3.16
C GLU A 306 -28.04 6.04 4.10
N SER A 307 -28.93 5.81 5.08
CA SER A 307 -28.79 4.70 6.02
C SER A 307 -28.90 3.34 5.34
N ARG A 308 -29.80 3.21 4.36
CA ARG A 308 -29.95 1.98 3.57
C ARG A 308 -28.80 1.83 2.59
N THR A 309 -28.46 2.89 1.87
CA THR A 309 -27.39 2.89 0.87
C THR A 309 -26.04 2.52 1.50
N THR A 310 -25.66 3.15 2.61
CA THR A 310 -24.40 2.87 3.30
C THR A 310 -24.43 1.49 3.97
N GLY A 311 -25.58 1.05 4.51
CA GLY A 311 -25.73 -0.30 5.07
C GLY A 311 -25.52 -1.39 4.02
N ALA A 312 -26.06 -1.22 2.81
CA ALA A 312 -25.87 -2.15 1.70
C ALA A 312 -24.39 -2.26 1.29
N TYR A 313 -23.68 -1.13 1.27
CA TYR A 313 -22.24 -1.08 1.01
C TYR A 313 -21.44 -1.89 2.06
N TYR A 314 -21.65 -1.63 3.36
CA TYR A 314 -20.92 -2.34 4.43
C TYR A 314 -21.15 -3.85 4.41
N LEU A 315 -22.40 -4.27 4.19
CA LEU A 315 -22.75 -5.68 4.21
C LEU A 315 -22.06 -6.46 3.10
N LEU A 316 -21.89 -5.86 1.91
CA LEU A 316 -21.26 -6.54 0.79
C LEU A 316 -19.73 -6.59 0.89
N GLU A 317 -19.09 -5.56 1.45
CA GLU A 317 -17.64 -5.58 1.73
C GLU A 317 -17.29 -6.52 2.90
N PHE A 318 -18.27 -6.93 3.71
CA PHE A 318 -18.02 -7.71 4.91
C PHE A 318 -17.87 -9.23 4.63
N PRO A 319 -16.67 -9.82 4.84
CA PRO A 319 -16.44 -11.22 4.51
C PRO A 319 -17.03 -12.22 5.51
N GLY A 320 -17.43 -11.77 6.71
CA GLY A 320 -17.85 -12.62 7.82
C GLY A 320 -19.26 -13.17 7.75
N LEU A 321 -20.06 -12.79 6.74
CA LEU A 321 -21.42 -13.28 6.52
C LEU A 321 -21.43 -14.74 6.06
N THR A 322 -22.51 -15.47 6.38
CA THR A 322 -22.82 -16.76 5.77
C THR A 322 -23.23 -16.60 4.30
N GLU A 323 -23.21 -17.67 3.50
CA GLU A 323 -23.58 -17.58 2.07
C GLU A 323 -25.02 -17.08 1.84
N ALA A 324 -25.96 -17.43 2.72
CA ALA A 324 -27.34 -16.93 2.64
C ALA A 324 -27.43 -15.43 2.91
N GLU A 325 -26.68 -14.95 3.91
CA GLU A 325 -26.62 -13.53 4.27
C GLU A 325 -25.87 -12.71 3.22
N LYS A 326 -24.80 -13.26 2.62
CA LYS A 326 -24.10 -12.65 1.47
C LYS A 326 -25.05 -12.45 0.30
N GLN A 327 -25.89 -13.45 -0.01
CA GLN A 327 -26.88 -13.30 -1.08
C GLN A 327 -27.88 -12.18 -0.77
N GLN A 328 -28.32 -12.06 0.48
CA GLN A 328 -29.24 -10.99 0.88
C GLN A 328 -28.55 -9.61 0.84
N ALA A 329 -27.31 -9.50 1.30
CA ALA A 329 -26.49 -8.29 1.20
C ALA A 329 -26.28 -7.87 -0.26
N HIS A 330 -26.04 -8.84 -1.14
CA HIS A 330 -25.91 -8.61 -2.57
C HIS A 330 -27.17 -8.01 -3.20
N GLU A 331 -28.37 -8.49 -2.83
CA GLU A 331 -29.63 -7.90 -3.32
C GLU A 331 -29.77 -6.43 -2.91
N TYR A 332 -29.46 -6.08 -1.65
CA TYR A 332 -29.47 -4.67 -1.22
C TYR A 332 -28.42 -3.84 -1.94
N ALA A 333 -27.21 -4.37 -2.13
CA ALA A 333 -26.14 -3.65 -2.84
C ALA A 333 -26.53 -3.36 -4.29
N VAL A 334 -27.17 -4.30 -4.99
CA VAL A 334 -27.67 -4.09 -6.36
C VAL A 334 -28.80 -3.06 -6.40
N GLU A 335 -29.73 -3.11 -5.47
CA GLU A 335 -30.85 -2.15 -5.36
C GLU A 335 -30.33 -0.72 -5.09
N GLU A 336 -29.39 -0.59 -4.16
CA GLU A 336 -28.89 0.71 -3.69
C GLU A 336 -27.73 1.26 -4.52
N PHE A 337 -27.10 0.46 -5.38
CA PHE A 337 -25.95 0.86 -6.19
C PHE A 337 -26.14 2.21 -6.91
N PRO A 338 -27.29 2.52 -7.56
CA PRO A 338 -27.48 3.80 -8.25
C PRO A 338 -27.55 5.01 -7.31
N HIS A 339 -27.80 4.79 -6.02
CA HIS A 339 -27.92 5.83 -4.99
C HIS A 339 -26.62 6.04 -4.21
N MET A 340 -25.65 5.13 -4.35
CA MET A 340 -24.32 5.25 -3.77
C MET A 340 -23.51 6.38 -4.44
N ASN A 341 -22.60 6.97 -3.67
CA ASN A 341 -21.60 7.88 -4.24
C ASN A 341 -20.56 7.11 -5.09
N ASN A 342 -19.80 7.83 -5.91
CA ASN A 342 -18.82 7.21 -6.83
C ASN A 342 -17.74 6.39 -6.12
N ILE A 343 -17.38 6.73 -4.87
CA ILE A 343 -16.36 6.01 -4.09
C ILE A 343 -16.90 4.63 -3.71
N MET A 344 -18.10 4.59 -3.13
CA MET A 344 -18.78 3.33 -2.77
C MET A 344 -19.02 2.45 -3.99
N GLN A 345 -19.51 3.03 -5.10
CA GLN A 345 -19.68 2.28 -6.36
C GLN A 345 -18.35 1.70 -6.83
N GLY A 346 -17.28 2.49 -6.89
CA GLY A 346 -15.96 2.03 -7.32
C GLY A 346 -15.41 0.91 -6.43
N MET A 347 -15.56 1.04 -5.10
CA MET A 347 -15.13 0.02 -4.14
C MET A 347 -15.90 -1.28 -4.34
N LEU A 348 -17.24 -1.26 -4.45
CA LEU A 348 -18.00 -2.49 -4.69
C LEU A 348 -17.64 -3.16 -6.03
N LEU A 349 -17.29 -2.37 -7.04
CA LEU A 349 -16.84 -2.90 -8.33
C LEU A 349 -15.40 -3.43 -8.31
N GLN A 350 -14.58 -3.09 -7.32
CA GLN A 350 -13.15 -3.41 -7.29
C GLN A 350 -12.74 -4.32 -6.13
N THR A 351 -13.13 -3.98 -4.90
CA THR A 351 -12.61 -4.56 -3.65
C THR A 351 -13.55 -5.54 -2.99
N ALA A 352 -14.85 -5.53 -3.30
CA ALA A 352 -15.77 -6.51 -2.76
C ALA A 352 -15.30 -7.94 -3.06
N HIS A 353 -15.70 -8.89 -2.22
CA HIS A 353 -15.21 -10.26 -2.28
C HIS A 353 -16.36 -11.27 -2.47
N PRO A 354 -16.74 -11.60 -3.73
CA PRO A 354 -16.16 -11.13 -5.00
C PRO A 354 -16.67 -9.73 -5.43
N PRO A 355 -16.00 -9.06 -6.39
CA PRO A 355 -16.45 -7.77 -6.91
C PRO A 355 -17.88 -7.85 -7.44
N LEU A 356 -18.66 -6.79 -7.24
CA LEU A 356 -20.06 -6.77 -7.61
C LEU A 356 -20.20 -6.80 -9.14
N ARG A 357 -20.76 -7.89 -9.67
CA ARG A 357 -20.95 -8.17 -11.11
C ARG A 357 -22.35 -8.72 -11.37
N ASP A 358 -23.36 -7.89 -11.14
CA ASP A 358 -24.75 -8.23 -11.44
C ASP A 358 -25.25 -7.52 -12.72
N PRO A 359 -25.82 -8.24 -13.71
CA PRO A 359 -26.35 -7.63 -14.95
C PRO A 359 -27.40 -6.54 -14.73
N ARG A 360 -28.11 -6.55 -13.60
CA ARG A 360 -29.08 -5.50 -13.23
C ARG A 360 -28.42 -4.13 -13.05
N LEU A 361 -27.10 -4.07 -12.88
CA LEU A 361 -26.35 -2.83 -12.76
C LEU A 361 -26.11 -2.11 -14.09
N ILE A 362 -26.27 -2.78 -15.23
CA ILE A 362 -25.96 -2.20 -16.55
C ILE A 362 -26.59 -0.82 -16.78
N PRO A 363 -27.88 -0.57 -16.45
CA PRO A 363 -28.48 0.76 -16.61
C PRO A 363 -27.78 1.84 -15.75
N ALA A 364 -27.44 1.52 -14.51
CA ALA A 364 -26.76 2.43 -13.60
C ALA A 364 -25.32 2.70 -14.05
N LEU A 365 -24.60 1.66 -14.47
CA LEU A 365 -23.25 1.77 -15.03
C LEU A 365 -23.24 2.68 -16.25
N LYS A 366 -24.19 2.51 -17.18
CA LYS A 366 -24.33 3.39 -18.34
C LYS A 366 -24.61 4.84 -17.94
N ALA A 367 -25.52 5.07 -17.01
CA ALA A 367 -25.81 6.42 -16.52
C ALA A 367 -24.60 7.10 -15.85
N THR A 368 -23.74 6.32 -15.19
CA THR A 368 -22.44 6.79 -14.69
C THR A 368 -21.50 7.11 -15.85
N LEU A 369 -21.34 6.20 -16.81
CA LEU A 369 -20.46 6.37 -17.98
C LEU A 369 -20.89 7.50 -18.93
N ASP A 370 -22.16 7.89 -18.94
CA ASP A 370 -22.62 9.09 -19.66
C ASP A 370 -22.05 10.37 -19.04
N LYS A 371 -21.76 10.38 -17.74
CA LYS A 371 -21.17 11.51 -17.01
C LYS A 371 -19.64 11.41 -16.96
N THR A 372 -19.13 10.22 -16.72
CA THR A 372 -17.70 9.91 -16.53
C THR A 372 -17.28 8.76 -17.45
N PRO A 373 -17.17 9.00 -18.78
CA PRO A 373 -16.99 7.95 -19.79
C PRO A 373 -15.68 7.18 -19.70
N ALA A 374 -14.67 7.72 -19.01
CA ALA A 374 -13.38 7.08 -18.77
C ALA A 374 -13.19 6.67 -17.30
N ASP A 375 -14.28 6.49 -16.54
CA ASP A 375 -14.20 5.93 -15.20
C ASP A 375 -13.86 4.43 -15.27
N ARG A 376 -12.76 4.04 -14.64
CA ARG A 376 -12.14 2.73 -14.82
C ARG A 376 -13.04 1.59 -14.35
N GLU A 377 -13.53 1.68 -13.11
CA GLU A 377 -14.25 0.56 -12.50
C GLU A 377 -15.62 0.34 -13.16
N PRO A 378 -16.43 1.39 -13.46
CA PRO A 378 -17.66 1.22 -14.21
C PRO A 378 -17.44 0.68 -15.63
N VAL A 379 -16.37 1.07 -16.34
CA VAL A 379 -16.06 0.51 -17.67
C VAL A 379 -15.72 -0.98 -17.58
N ILE A 380 -14.84 -1.39 -16.66
CA ILE A 380 -14.48 -2.81 -16.49
C ILE A 380 -15.73 -3.64 -16.22
N ALA A 381 -16.53 -3.23 -15.22
CA ALA A 381 -17.74 -3.95 -14.85
C ALA A 381 -18.74 -4.02 -16.00
N ALA A 382 -18.97 -2.91 -16.72
CA ALA A 382 -19.90 -2.88 -17.83
C ALA A 382 -19.43 -3.75 -19.00
N LEU A 383 -18.13 -3.79 -19.30
CA LEU A 383 -17.58 -4.66 -20.33
C LEU A 383 -17.67 -6.14 -19.96
N GLU A 384 -17.51 -6.50 -18.69
CA GLU A 384 -17.64 -7.89 -18.22
C GLU A 384 -19.10 -8.38 -18.20
N LEU A 385 -20.06 -7.47 -18.01
CA LEU A 385 -21.49 -7.77 -17.91
C LEU A 385 -22.25 -7.71 -19.24
N THR A 386 -21.62 -7.20 -20.30
CA THR A 386 -22.26 -7.04 -21.61
C THR A 386 -21.55 -7.86 -22.69
N ALA A 387 -22.24 -8.11 -23.79
CA ALA A 387 -21.68 -8.81 -24.95
C ALA A 387 -22.16 -8.18 -26.26
N GLY A 388 -21.47 -8.51 -27.36
CA GLY A 388 -21.88 -8.10 -28.72
C GLY A 388 -21.87 -6.59 -28.92
N ASP A 389 -22.91 -6.05 -29.55
CA ASP A 389 -23.00 -4.64 -29.92
C ASP A 389 -23.04 -3.69 -28.71
N GLU A 390 -23.61 -4.13 -27.59
CA GLU A 390 -23.68 -3.32 -26.37
C GLU A 390 -22.28 -3.15 -25.75
N GLN A 391 -21.53 -4.24 -25.62
CA GLN A 391 -20.15 -4.22 -25.14
C GLN A 391 -19.26 -3.36 -26.05
N LYS A 392 -19.46 -3.48 -27.37
CA LYS A 392 -18.80 -2.63 -28.38
C LYS A 392 -19.09 -1.15 -28.19
N GLN A 393 -20.35 -0.77 -27.96
CA GLN A 393 -20.73 0.63 -27.76
C GLN A 393 -20.06 1.23 -26.51
N ILE A 394 -20.05 0.49 -25.40
CA ILE A 394 -19.38 0.89 -24.15
C ILE A 394 -17.88 1.10 -24.38
N LEU A 395 -17.24 0.16 -25.08
CA LEU A 395 -15.83 0.25 -25.43
C LEU A 395 -15.52 1.48 -26.31
N VAL A 396 -16.33 1.72 -27.35
CA VAL A 396 -16.16 2.88 -28.24
C VAL A 396 -16.31 4.19 -27.45
N HIS A 397 -17.33 4.29 -26.61
CA HIS A 397 -17.59 5.46 -25.77
C HIS A 397 -16.40 5.75 -24.83
N ALA A 398 -15.87 4.71 -24.17
CA ALA A 398 -14.72 4.83 -23.27
C ALA A 398 -13.42 5.23 -24.00
N ILE A 399 -13.16 4.65 -25.19
CA ILE A 399 -11.99 5.01 -26.00
C ILE A 399 -12.08 6.45 -26.50
N CYS A 400 -13.25 6.86 -26.97
CA CYS A 400 -13.51 8.19 -27.52
C CYS A 400 -13.64 9.29 -26.47
N ALA A 401 -13.72 8.96 -25.18
CA ALA A 401 -13.78 9.92 -24.09
C ALA A 401 -12.65 10.97 -24.17
N PRO A 402 -12.93 12.27 -23.97
CA PRO A 402 -11.91 13.30 -23.90
C PRO A 402 -11.08 13.17 -22.62
N GLY A 403 -9.82 13.62 -22.65
CA GLY A 403 -8.93 13.59 -21.49
C GLY A 403 -8.07 12.33 -21.41
N TYR A 404 -7.64 11.96 -20.20
CA TYR A 404 -6.76 10.82 -19.98
C TYR A 404 -7.48 9.51 -20.33
N PRO A 405 -6.92 8.69 -21.24
CA PRO A 405 -7.54 7.43 -21.60
C PRO A 405 -7.39 6.39 -20.50
N LEU A 406 -8.29 5.39 -20.54
CA LEU A 406 -8.12 4.15 -19.79
C LEU A 406 -6.88 3.38 -20.25
N GLN A 407 -6.26 2.67 -19.32
CA GLN A 407 -5.21 1.71 -19.64
C GLN A 407 -5.80 0.53 -20.41
N LEU A 408 -5.01 -0.05 -21.32
CA LEU A 408 -5.46 -1.16 -22.16
C LEU A 408 -5.94 -2.38 -21.34
N THR A 409 -5.33 -2.61 -20.18
CA THR A 409 -5.74 -3.67 -19.24
C THR A 409 -7.16 -3.51 -18.71
N SER A 410 -7.68 -2.28 -18.65
CA SER A 410 -9.07 -2.01 -18.22
C SER A 410 -10.11 -2.34 -19.30
N LEU A 411 -9.65 -2.66 -20.52
CA LEU A 411 -10.49 -2.99 -21.68
C LEU A 411 -10.33 -4.46 -22.12
N ALA A 412 -9.71 -5.29 -21.26
CA ALA A 412 -9.31 -6.66 -21.59
C ALA A 412 -10.48 -7.63 -21.81
N ALA A 413 -11.66 -7.33 -21.29
CA ALA A 413 -12.88 -8.13 -21.48
C ALA A 413 -13.38 -8.14 -22.95
N TRP A 414 -12.93 -7.19 -23.78
CA TRP A 414 -13.24 -7.19 -25.21
C TRP A 414 -12.16 -7.90 -26.04
N HIS A 415 -12.55 -8.95 -26.74
CA HIS A 415 -11.65 -9.79 -27.54
C HIS A 415 -11.71 -9.53 -29.06
N GLY A 416 -12.52 -8.58 -29.53
CA GLY A 416 -12.56 -8.20 -30.95
C GLY A 416 -11.26 -7.56 -31.44
N ASP A 417 -11.01 -7.59 -32.75
CA ASP A 417 -9.78 -7.04 -33.36
C ASP A 417 -9.85 -5.50 -33.48
N ARG A 418 -10.60 -4.98 -34.47
CA ARG A 418 -10.66 -3.54 -34.76
C ARG A 418 -12.07 -2.98 -34.75
N LEU A 419 -12.16 -1.67 -34.51
CA LEU A 419 -13.39 -0.89 -34.39
C LEU A 419 -13.25 0.35 -35.30
N GLN A 420 -13.96 0.38 -36.42
CA GLN A 420 -13.94 1.55 -37.30
C GLN A 420 -14.54 2.79 -36.61
N GLU A 421 -15.44 2.57 -35.66
CA GLU A 421 -16.14 3.61 -34.91
C GLU A 421 -15.20 4.49 -34.08
N VAL A 422 -14.02 3.99 -33.68
CA VAL A 422 -13.06 4.79 -32.91
C VAL A 422 -12.14 5.64 -33.79
N ASP A 423 -12.12 5.42 -35.11
CA ASP A 423 -11.14 6.06 -35.99
C ASP A 423 -11.29 7.58 -36.02
N THR A 424 -12.53 8.08 -36.08
CA THR A 424 -12.80 9.53 -36.18
C THR A 424 -12.39 10.25 -34.90
N CYS A 425 -12.83 9.74 -33.75
CA CYS A 425 -12.55 10.39 -32.46
C CYS A 425 -11.05 10.33 -32.10
N LEU A 426 -10.39 9.20 -32.36
CA LEU A 426 -8.96 9.07 -32.12
C LEU A 426 -8.14 9.90 -33.11
N ALA A 427 -8.58 10.02 -34.38
CA ALA A 427 -7.92 10.87 -35.36
C ALA A 427 -7.90 12.32 -34.89
N GLU A 428 -9.03 12.84 -34.40
CA GLU A 428 -9.12 14.20 -33.86
C GLU A 428 -8.22 14.39 -32.64
N GLN A 429 -8.23 13.43 -31.71
CA GLN A 429 -7.43 13.49 -30.47
C GLN A 429 -5.92 13.33 -30.72
N LEU A 430 -5.52 12.62 -31.77
CA LEU A 430 -4.12 12.36 -32.09
C LEU A 430 -3.53 13.35 -33.10
N LYS A 431 -4.36 14.09 -33.87
CA LYS A 431 -3.90 15.02 -34.92
C LYS A 431 -3.19 16.26 -34.37
N SER A 432 -3.52 16.72 -33.17
CA SER A 432 -2.88 17.87 -32.52
C SER A 432 -2.36 17.47 -31.14
N SER A 433 -1.03 17.31 -31.01
CA SER A 433 -0.40 17.12 -29.71
C SER A 433 -0.57 18.39 -28.87
N PRO A 434 -1.30 18.39 -27.75
CA PRO A 434 -1.26 19.51 -26.83
C PRO A 434 0.16 19.53 -26.27
N GLY A 435 0.91 20.61 -26.51
CA GLY A 435 2.31 20.73 -26.09
C GLY A 435 2.59 20.22 -24.67
N ASN A 436 3.80 19.70 -24.44
CA ASN A 436 4.25 19.05 -23.20
C ASN A 436 3.44 17.83 -22.71
N ARG A 437 2.46 17.29 -23.46
CA ARG A 437 1.67 16.11 -23.07
C ARG A 437 1.99 14.83 -23.86
N GLY A 438 3.27 14.49 -24.01
CA GLY A 438 3.69 13.23 -24.66
C GLY A 438 3.03 11.98 -24.09
N ALA A 439 2.77 11.96 -22.77
CA ALA A 439 2.06 10.86 -22.11
C ALA A 439 0.62 10.66 -22.59
N LEU A 440 -0.12 11.76 -22.86
CA LEU A 440 -1.50 11.68 -23.31
C LEU A 440 -1.58 11.14 -24.75
N TRP A 441 -0.72 11.66 -25.62
CA TRP A 441 -0.61 11.16 -26.99
C TRP A 441 -0.22 9.68 -27.01
N ASN A 442 0.79 9.28 -26.21
CA ASN A 442 1.22 7.88 -26.13
C ASN A 442 0.07 6.96 -25.72
N ALA A 443 -0.68 7.33 -24.69
CA ALA A 443 -1.77 6.50 -24.19
C ALA A 443 -2.90 6.37 -25.22
N LYS A 444 -3.25 7.45 -25.95
CA LYS A 444 -4.25 7.39 -27.04
C LYS A 444 -3.74 6.63 -28.26
N ALA A 445 -2.46 6.74 -28.60
CA ALA A 445 -1.85 6.01 -29.70
C ALA A 445 -1.77 4.50 -29.42
N VAL A 446 -1.56 4.08 -28.16
CA VAL A 446 -1.68 2.67 -27.75
C VAL A 446 -3.09 2.14 -27.99
N LEU A 447 -4.14 2.90 -27.63
CA LEU A 447 -5.52 2.53 -27.94
C LEU A 447 -5.77 2.44 -29.46
N ALA A 448 -5.24 3.38 -30.23
CA ALA A 448 -5.34 3.35 -31.69
C ALA A 448 -4.64 2.12 -32.28
N ALA A 449 -3.45 1.75 -31.80
CA ALA A 449 -2.75 0.55 -32.25
C ALA A 449 -3.52 -0.74 -31.93
N ARG A 450 -4.24 -0.80 -30.80
CA ARG A 450 -5.08 -1.94 -30.45
C ARG A 450 -6.37 -2.00 -31.25
N TYR A 451 -7.11 -0.88 -31.37
CA TYR A 451 -8.51 -0.88 -31.79
C TYR A 451 -8.78 -0.18 -33.13
N ALA A 452 -7.98 0.80 -33.55
CA ALA A 452 -8.28 1.57 -34.76
C ALA A 452 -7.91 0.83 -36.05
N THR A 453 -8.44 1.29 -37.19
CA THR A 453 -8.14 0.75 -38.51
C THR A 453 -6.96 1.46 -39.18
N PRO A 454 -6.23 0.82 -40.14
CA PRO A 454 -5.04 1.41 -40.75
C PRO A 454 -5.22 2.82 -41.39
N PRO A 455 -6.39 3.17 -41.97
CA PRO A 455 -6.67 4.52 -42.48
C PRO A 455 -6.41 5.70 -41.53
N ILE A 456 -6.36 5.51 -40.21
CA ILE A 456 -6.04 6.57 -39.23
C ILE A 456 -4.56 6.99 -39.22
N LEU A 457 -3.67 6.19 -39.81
CA LEU A 457 -2.22 6.34 -39.69
C LEU A 457 -1.71 7.75 -40.08
N PRO A 458 -2.20 8.42 -41.15
CA PRO A 458 -1.77 9.77 -41.48
C PRO A 458 -2.02 10.79 -40.35
N GLN A 459 -3.12 10.67 -39.62
CA GLN A 459 -3.48 11.57 -38.53
C GLN A 459 -2.64 11.31 -37.29
N ILE A 460 -2.33 10.05 -36.99
CA ILE A 460 -1.37 9.70 -35.93
C ILE A 460 0.00 10.29 -36.23
N LYS A 461 0.50 10.12 -37.46
CA LYS A 461 1.78 10.68 -37.92
C LYS A 461 1.82 12.21 -37.82
N ALA A 462 0.70 12.89 -38.09
CA ALA A 462 0.63 14.35 -37.99
C ALA A 462 0.83 14.88 -36.57
N GLY A 463 0.44 14.12 -35.54
CA GLY A 463 0.64 14.49 -34.13
C GLY A 463 1.91 13.94 -33.48
N TRP A 464 2.62 13.03 -34.15
CA TRP A 464 3.91 12.52 -33.73
C TRP A 464 5.00 13.57 -34.00
N ASN A 465 5.58 14.14 -32.93
CA ASN A 465 6.50 15.27 -33.03
C ASN A 465 7.63 15.29 -31.98
N ALA A 466 7.77 14.23 -31.18
CA ALA A 466 8.79 14.15 -30.14
C ALA A 466 9.40 12.74 -30.03
N ASN A 467 10.71 12.65 -29.78
CA ASN A 467 11.42 11.37 -29.65
C ASN A 467 10.87 10.47 -28.52
N ALA A 468 10.26 11.06 -27.48
CA ALA A 468 9.62 10.31 -26.40
C ALA A 468 8.39 9.50 -26.85
N GLN A 469 7.90 9.74 -28.07
CA GLN A 469 6.75 9.03 -28.67
C GLN A 469 7.19 7.87 -29.57
N ASP A 470 8.48 7.77 -29.92
CA ASP A 470 8.99 6.86 -30.94
C ASP A 470 8.66 5.40 -30.65
N GLY A 471 8.73 4.99 -29.38
CA GLY A 471 8.34 3.63 -28.98
C GLY A 471 6.88 3.30 -29.22
N THR A 472 6.00 4.24 -28.89
CA THR A 472 4.57 4.07 -29.15
C THR A 472 4.30 4.13 -30.66
N MET A 473 5.00 4.98 -31.41
CA MET A 473 4.87 5.03 -32.85
C MET A 473 5.32 3.73 -33.52
N ILE A 474 6.41 3.11 -33.07
CA ILE A 474 6.83 1.78 -33.52
C ILE A 474 5.71 0.78 -33.30
N ALA A 475 5.09 0.75 -32.11
CA ALA A 475 3.98 -0.15 -31.83
C ALA A 475 2.76 0.08 -32.75
N VAL A 476 2.43 1.35 -33.05
CA VAL A 476 1.40 1.71 -34.04
C VAL A 476 1.76 1.18 -35.43
N LEU A 477 3.00 1.41 -35.88
CA LEU A 477 3.47 0.95 -37.19
C LEU A 477 3.49 -0.58 -37.27
N MET A 478 3.87 -1.29 -36.20
CA MET A 478 3.80 -2.76 -36.17
C MET A 478 2.37 -3.25 -36.46
N ARG A 479 1.35 -2.54 -35.98
CA ARG A 479 -0.06 -2.90 -36.23
C ARG A 479 -0.61 -2.41 -37.57
N MET A 480 -0.12 -1.29 -38.11
CA MET A 480 -0.75 -0.62 -39.27
C MET A 480 0.11 -0.59 -40.54
N ALA A 481 1.44 -0.58 -40.40
CA ALA A 481 2.41 -0.53 -41.49
C ALA A 481 3.73 -1.22 -41.10
N PRO A 482 3.77 -2.57 -40.99
CA PRO A 482 4.92 -3.28 -40.42
C PRO A 482 6.26 -3.03 -41.12
N ALA A 483 6.26 -2.78 -42.43
CA ALA A 483 7.48 -2.46 -43.19
C ALA A 483 8.07 -1.08 -42.78
N GLU A 484 7.21 -0.11 -42.47
CA GLU A 484 7.65 1.19 -41.94
C GLU A 484 8.17 1.06 -40.50
N ALA A 485 7.58 0.16 -39.69
CA ALA A 485 8.08 -0.13 -38.35
C ALA A 485 9.53 -0.63 -38.39
N VAL A 486 9.83 -1.54 -39.32
CA VAL A 486 11.20 -2.04 -39.55
C VAL A 486 12.15 -0.91 -39.95
N THR A 487 11.72 -0.04 -40.87
CA THR A 487 12.53 1.13 -41.27
C THR A 487 12.86 2.03 -40.07
N MET A 488 11.90 2.23 -39.17
CA MET A 488 12.11 3.04 -37.95
C MET A 488 13.00 2.34 -36.93
N LEU A 489 12.87 1.01 -36.78
CA LEU A 489 13.75 0.21 -35.91
C LEU A 489 15.21 0.29 -36.38
N ASP A 490 15.48 0.25 -37.69
CA ASP A 490 16.82 0.41 -38.25
C ASP A 490 17.46 1.78 -37.94
N HIS A 491 16.64 2.80 -37.72
CA HIS A 491 17.09 4.15 -37.38
C HIS A 491 17.16 4.42 -35.87
N THR A 492 16.79 3.46 -35.03
CA THR A 492 16.78 3.65 -33.57
C THR A 492 18.20 3.54 -33.02
N THR A 493 18.73 4.65 -32.48
CA THR A 493 20.15 4.76 -32.08
C THR A 493 20.46 4.29 -30.66
N ASN A 494 19.47 3.87 -29.86
CA ASN A 494 19.68 3.38 -28.50
C ASN A 494 19.45 1.87 -28.38
N PRO A 495 20.51 1.06 -28.48
CA PRO A 495 20.42 -0.39 -28.46
C PRO A 495 20.05 -0.99 -27.09
N ASN A 496 20.27 -0.26 -26.00
CA ASN A 496 20.00 -0.73 -24.64
C ASN A 496 18.55 -0.51 -24.18
N SER A 497 17.71 0.10 -25.00
CA SER A 497 16.30 0.35 -24.71
C SER A 497 15.47 0.30 -26.00
N LEU A 498 15.52 -0.83 -26.71
CA LEU A 498 14.61 -1.05 -27.83
C LEU A 498 13.17 -0.78 -27.35
N PRO A 499 12.40 0.07 -28.04
CA PRO A 499 11.25 0.71 -27.43
C PRO A 499 9.97 -0.15 -27.60
N PHE A 500 10.09 -1.44 -27.27
CA PHE A 500 9.03 -2.44 -27.44
C PHE A 500 8.00 -2.45 -26.33
N TYR A 501 8.21 -1.76 -25.20
CA TYR A 501 7.27 -1.78 -24.07
C TYR A 501 5.81 -1.46 -24.46
N PRO A 502 5.51 -0.44 -25.29
CA PRO A 502 4.16 -0.23 -25.79
C PRO A 502 3.66 -1.37 -26.69
N ALA A 503 4.54 -1.94 -27.54
CA ALA A 503 4.21 -3.06 -28.42
C ALA A 503 3.88 -4.33 -27.62
N GLU A 504 4.69 -4.70 -26.63
CA GLU A 504 4.42 -5.83 -25.74
C GLU A 504 3.03 -5.74 -25.13
N THR A 505 2.66 -4.56 -24.61
CA THR A 505 1.35 -4.31 -24.01
C THR A 505 0.22 -4.59 -25.01
N ILE A 506 0.36 -4.14 -26.26
CA ILE A 506 -0.65 -4.33 -27.32
C ILE A 506 -0.72 -5.80 -27.77
N TYR A 507 0.42 -6.45 -28.02
CA TYR A 507 0.47 -7.81 -28.54
C TYR A 507 0.10 -8.86 -27.48
N ASN A 508 0.38 -8.59 -26.20
CA ASN A 508 -0.16 -9.36 -25.09
C ASN A 508 -1.70 -9.30 -25.07
N ALA A 509 -2.28 -8.10 -25.22
CA ALA A 509 -3.74 -7.93 -25.27
C ALA A 509 -4.39 -8.52 -26.54
N LEU A 510 -3.61 -8.78 -27.59
CA LEU A 510 -4.09 -9.44 -28.81
C LEU A 510 -3.90 -10.96 -28.77
N HIS A 511 -3.07 -11.48 -27.87
CA HIS A 511 -2.59 -12.86 -27.90
C HIS A 511 -2.04 -13.27 -29.28
N GLN A 512 -1.26 -12.39 -29.90
CA GLN A 512 -0.70 -12.58 -31.24
C GLN A 512 0.82 -12.42 -31.25
N PRO A 513 1.53 -13.12 -32.16
CA PRO A 513 2.94 -12.85 -32.42
C PRO A 513 3.12 -11.48 -33.08
N TYR A 514 4.36 -10.98 -33.06
CA TYR A 514 4.71 -9.79 -33.84
C TYR A 514 4.56 -10.03 -35.35
N PRO A 515 4.42 -8.96 -36.16
CA PRO A 515 4.26 -9.09 -37.60
C PRO A 515 5.47 -9.79 -38.24
N PRO A 516 5.28 -10.58 -39.32
CA PRO A 516 6.37 -11.33 -39.96
C PRO A 516 7.59 -10.49 -40.32
N GLN A 517 7.38 -9.23 -40.76
CA GLN A 517 8.46 -8.30 -41.10
C GLN A 517 9.33 -7.96 -39.89
N VAL A 518 8.71 -7.75 -38.73
CA VAL A 518 9.41 -7.43 -37.48
C VAL A 518 10.09 -8.67 -36.92
N LEU A 519 9.46 -9.85 -37.01
CA LEU A 519 10.09 -11.11 -36.63
C LEU A 519 11.33 -11.41 -37.48
N ALA A 520 11.25 -11.22 -38.79
CA ALA A 520 12.41 -11.34 -39.68
C ALA A 520 13.54 -10.38 -39.27
N TRP A 521 13.20 -9.13 -38.96
CA TRP A 521 14.14 -8.13 -38.48
C TRP A 521 14.80 -8.55 -37.14
N LEU A 522 14.01 -9.00 -36.17
CA LEU A 522 14.48 -9.47 -34.86
C LEU A 522 15.45 -10.65 -35.01
N ARG A 523 15.13 -11.63 -35.85
CA ARG A 523 15.97 -12.81 -36.11
C ARG A 523 17.30 -12.43 -36.76
N GLN A 524 17.24 -11.56 -37.77
CA GLN A 524 18.42 -11.07 -38.46
C GLN A 524 19.34 -10.30 -37.49
N HIS A 525 18.79 -9.35 -36.73
CA HIS A 525 19.55 -8.55 -35.79
C HIS A 525 20.08 -9.38 -34.62
N LEU A 526 19.27 -10.30 -34.09
CA LEU A 526 19.73 -11.21 -33.04
C LEU A 526 20.89 -12.04 -33.55
N THR A 527 20.98 -12.39 -34.84
CA THR A 527 22.11 -13.16 -35.41
C THR A 527 23.34 -12.29 -35.69
N ALA A 528 23.14 -11.04 -36.10
CA ALA A 528 24.23 -10.15 -36.54
C ALA A 528 24.92 -9.41 -35.39
N THR A 529 24.20 -9.05 -34.33
CA THR A 529 24.73 -8.15 -33.30
C THR A 529 25.80 -8.81 -32.41
N SER A 530 26.87 -8.07 -32.11
CA SER A 530 27.85 -8.43 -31.07
C SER A 530 27.58 -7.72 -29.74
N VAL A 531 26.60 -6.81 -29.68
CA VAL A 531 26.28 -6.02 -28.51
C VAL A 531 25.43 -6.84 -27.55
N MET A 532 25.97 -7.16 -26.38
CA MET A 532 25.33 -7.99 -25.36
C MET A 532 23.99 -7.43 -24.87
N GLY A 533 23.87 -6.10 -24.73
CA GLY A 533 22.60 -5.42 -24.43
C GLY A 533 21.50 -5.74 -25.42
N GLU A 534 21.78 -5.63 -26.71
CA GLU A 534 20.82 -5.92 -27.79
C GLU A 534 20.41 -7.38 -27.81
N GLN A 535 21.37 -8.30 -27.63
CA GLN A 535 21.08 -9.74 -27.62
C GLN A 535 20.02 -10.10 -26.57
N ARG A 536 20.10 -9.50 -25.37
CA ARG A 536 19.12 -9.70 -24.31
C ARG A 536 17.73 -9.22 -24.72
N SER A 537 17.64 -7.97 -25.18
CA SER A 537 16.36 -7.38 -25.58
C SER A 537 15.71 -8.14 -26.74
N LEU A 538 16.48 -8.48 -27.78
CA LEU A 538 15.98 -9.19 -28.96
C LEU A 538 15.52 -10.62 -28.63
N ALA A 539 16.28 -11.34 -27.80
CA ALA A 539 15.89 -12.68 -27.33
C ALA A 539 14.61 -12.64 -26.49
N TYR A 540 14.47 -11.64 -25.61
CA TYR A 540 13.25 -11.45 -24.82
C TYR A 540 12.03 -11.20 -25.73
N GLN A 541 12.17 -10.38 -26.77
CA GLN A 541 11.07 -10.13 -27.72
C GLN A 541 10.65 -11.42 -28.46
N LEU A 542 11.62 -12.20 -28.96
CA LEU A 542 11.33 -13.47 -29.66
C LEU A 542 10.73 -14.52 -28.73
N ALA A 543 11.14 -14.57 -27.46
CA ALA A 543 10.57 -15.50 -26.48
C ALA A 543 9.11 -15.20 -26.12
N ASN A 544 8.70 -13.93 -26.15
CA ASN A 544 7.34 -13.54 -25.79
C ASN A 544 6.39 -13.41 -27.00
N HIS A 545 6.93 -13.06 -28.18
CA HIS A 545 6.13 -12.67 -29.34
C HIS A 545 6.61 -13.28 -30.66
N GLY A 546 7.58 -14.20 -30.62
CA GLY A 546 8.10 -14.91 -31.79
C GLY A 546 7.31 -16.17 -32.14
N GLU A 547 8.02 -17.15 -32.70
CA GLU A 547 7.50 -18.47 -33.06
C GLU A 547 8.30 -19.56 -32.34
N ALA A 548 7.74 -20.78 -32.22
CA ALA A 548 8.42 -21.90 -31.56
C ALA A 548 9.81 -22.22 -32.17
N THR A 549 10.02 -21.90 -33.44
CA THR A 549 11.30 -22.09 -34.15
C THR A 549 12.40 -21.15 -33.68
N ASP A 550 12.07 -20.06 -32.97
CA ASP A 550 13.04 -19.09 -32.45
C ASP A 550 13.81 -19.63 -31.23
N GLU A 551 13.33 -20.68 -30.58
CA GLU A 551 14.00 -21.36 -29.46
C GLU A 551 15.45 -21.72 -29.81
N ALA A 552 15.66 -22.33 -30.97
CA ALA A 552 16.98 -22.77 -31.43
C ALA A 552 17.94 -21.60 -31.66
N LEU A 553 17.42 -20.43 -32.04
CA LEU A 553 18.22 -19.23 -32.26
C LEU A 553 18.74 -18.66 -30.94
N ILE A 554 17.87 -18.58 -29.92
CA ILE A 554 18.26 -18.10 -28.59
C ILE A 554 19.21 -19.09 -27.90
N GLU A 555 18.97 -20.39 -28.03
CA GLU A 555 19.84 -21.44 -27.50
C GLU A 555 21.24 -21.39 -28.14
N LYS A 556 21.29 -21.17 -29.47
CA LYS A 556 22.55 -20.97 -30.17
C LYS A 556 23.30 -19.76 -29.62
N ARG A 557 22.62 -18.64 -29.39
CA ARG A 557 23.24 -17.43 -28.82
C ARG A 557 23.79 -17.64 -27.41
N LEU A 558 23.04 -18.33 -26.55
CA LEU A 558 23.51 -18.68 -25.21
C LEU A 558 24.78 -19.55 -25.27
N THR A 559 24.82 -20.49 -26.21
CA THR A 559 25.97 -21.37 -26.42
C THR A 559 27.18 -20.61 -26.97
N ASP A 560 26.99 -19.73 -27.95
CA ASP A 560 28.06 -18.91 -28.53
C ASP A 560 28.64 -17.94 -27.47
N LEU A 561 27.80 -17.34 -26.63
CA LEU A 561 28.24 -16.52 -25.48
C LEU A 561 29.11 -17.31 -24.51
N ARG A 562 28.63 -18.48 -24.07
CA ARG A 562 29.37 -19.36 -23.15
C ARG A 562 30.70 -19.80 -23.73
N LYS A 563 30.74 -20.13 -25.02
CA LYS A 563 31.99 -20.50 -25.70
C LYS A 563 32.99 -19.35 -25.73
N ALA A 564 32.53 -18.12 -26.01
CA ALA A 564 33.38 -16.94 -26.02
C ALA A 564 33.96 -16.61 -24.63
N TRP A 565 33.17 -16.84 -23.58
CA TRP A 565 33.54 -16.51 -22.19
C TRP A 565 34.12 -17.67 -21.38
N ALA A 566 34.14 -18.89 -21.91
CA ALA A 566 34.67 -20.06 -21.22
C ALA A 566 36.09 -19.86 -20.63
N PRO A 567 37.05 -19.22 -21.32
CA PRO A 567 38.38 -18.97 -20.75
C PRO A 567 38.38 -18.01 -19.55
N ARG A 568 37.33 -17.19 -19.40
CA ARG A 568 37.18 -16.14 -18.38
C ARG A 568 35.95 -16.36 -17.49
N ALA A 569 35.43 -17.59 -17.42
CA ALA A 569 34.18 -17.89 -16.72
C ALA A 569 34.22 -17.54 -15.21
N SER A 570 35.40 -17.61 -14.58
CA SER A 570 35.60 -17.19 -13.19
C SER A 570 35.39 -15.68 -12.99
N GLU A 571 35.71 -14.85 -13.98
CA GLU A 571 35.47 -13.40 -13.93
C GLU A 571 33.97 -13.09 -13.97
N VAL A 572 33.21 -13.83 -14.77
CA VAL A 572 31.75 -13.72 -14.90
C VAL A 572 31.04 -14.10 -13.59
N GLU A 573 31.51 -15.13 -12.89
CA GLU A 573 30.95 -15.53 -11.58
C GLU A 573 31.38 -14.57 -10.45
N ALA A 574 32.61 -14.05 -10.49
CA ALA A 574 33.15 -13.22 -9.41
C ALA A 574 32.68 -11.76 -9.44
N THR A 575 32.39 -11.22 -10.63
CA THR A 575 31.98 -9.82 -10.77
C THR A 575 30.62 -9.53 -10.13
N ARG A 576 30.53 -8.38 -9.47
CA ARG A 576 29.27 -7.83 -8.93
C ARG A 576 28.83 -6.57 -9.65
N ASP A 577 29.73 -5.92 -10.38
CA ASP A 577 29.45 -4.70 -11.14
C ASP A 577 28.97 -5.06 -12.55
N TRP A 578 27.71 -4.74 -12.85
CA TRP A 578 27.06 -5.01 -14.13
C TRP A 578 27.61 -4.16 -15.27
N ARG A 579 28.38 -3.09 -14.99
CA ARG A 579 28.97 -2.18 -15.99
C ARG A 579 30.32 -2.67 -16.54
N THR A 580 30.85 -3.74 -15.97
CA THR A 580 32.07 -4.38 -16.46
C THR A 580 31.73 -5.34 -17.60
N GLU A 581 32.68 -5.59 -18.50
CA GLU A 581 32.52 -6.54 -19.61
C GLU A 581 32.05 -7.93 -19.10
N ALA A 582 32.66 -8.44 -18.02
CA ALA A 582 32.24 -9.69 -17.38
C ALA A 582 30.84 -9.60 -16.74
N GLY A 583 30.48 -8.42 -16.23
CA GLY A 583 29.15 -8.13 -15.67
C GLY A 583 28.06 -8.13 -16.73
N GLU A 584 28.35 -7.60 -17.91
CA GLU A 584 27.45 -7.64 -19.08
C GLU A 584 27.29 -9.06 -19.61
N ALA A 585 28.37 -9.85 -19.66
CA ALA A 585 28.32 -11.25 -20.03
C ALA A 585 27.46 -12.08 -19.05
N ARG A 586 27.62 -11.82 -17.74
CA ARG A 586 26.79 -12.43 -16.69
C ARG A 586 25.31 -12.11 -16.87
N ALA A 587 24.98 -10.83 -17.08
CA ALA A 587 23.60 -10.39 -17.28
C ALA A 587 23.00 -10.99 -18.56
N THR A 588 23.78 -11.06 -19.64
CA THR A 588 23.36 -11.61 -20.92
C THR A 588 23.12 -13.12 -20.85
N GLU A 589 24.00 -13.85 -20.17
CA GLU A 589 23.81 -15.28 -19.93
C GLU A 589 22.50 -15.54 -19.16
N ARG A 590 22.26 -14.78 -18.08
CA ARG A 590 21.03 -14.87 -17.29
C ARG A 590 19.78 -14.57 -18.12
N ASP A 591 19.78 -13.50 -18.90
CA ASP A 591 18.59 -13.04 -19.61
C ASP A 591 18.27 -13.91 -20.83
N LEU A 592 19.28 -14.46 -21.52
CA LEU A 592 19.08 -15.49 -22.55
C LEU A 592 18.50 -16.78 -21.96
N MET A 593 19.01 -17.24 -20.80
CA MET A 593 18.47 -18.40 -20.10
C MET A 593 17.02 -18.16 -19.63
N SER A 594 16.75 -16.97 -19.07
CA SER A 594 15.40 -16.56 -18.66
C SER A 594 14.44 -16.53 -19.84
N SER A 595 14.87 -16.00 -20.99
CA SER A 595 14.06 -15.97 -22.21
C SER A 595 13.73 -17.37 -22.73
N LEU A 596 14.69 -18.30 -22.69
CA LEU A 596 14.47 -19.71 -23.05
C LEU A 596 13.48 -20.42 -22.10
N HIS A 597 13.60 -20.16 -20.80
CA HIS A 597 12.78 -20.79 -19.77
C HIS A 597 11.34 -20.24 -19.72
N ASN A 598 11.20 -18.91 -19.77
CA ASN A 598 9.94 -18.20 -19.55
C ASN A 598 9.19 -17.86 -20.85
N ALA A 599 9.57 -18.44 -21.98
CA ALA A 599 8.90 -18.18 -23.25
C ALA A 599 7.40 -18.49 -23.19
N THR A 600 6.62 -17.69 -23.91
CA THR A 600 5.17 -17.86 -24.07
C THR A 600 4.84 -18.79 -25.24
N VAL A 601 5.74 -18.87 -26.23
CA VAL A 601 5.53 -19.56 -27.52
C VAL A 601 6.15 -20.97 -27.59
N TRP A 602 6.91 -21.39 -26.57
CA TRP A 602 7.39 -22.77 -26.39
C TRP A 602 7.48 -23.13 -24.91
N LYS A 603 7.67 -24.43 -24.61
CA LYS A 603 7.95 -24.94 -23.27
C LYS A 603 9.08 -25.95 -23.32
N LEU A 604 10.15 -25.68 -22.58
CA LEU A 604 11.30 -26.59 -22.47
C LEU A 604 10.98 -27.74 -21.52
N SER A 605 11.50 -28.93 -21.84
CA SER A 605 11.42 -30.06 -20.91
C SER A 605 12.32 -29.85 -19.69
N PRO A 606 12.01 -30.43 -18.53
CA PRO A 606 12.89 -30.37 -17.35
C PRO A 606 14.30 -30.87 -17.64
N ASP A 607 14.44 -31.89 -18.48
CA ASP A 607 15.75 -32.41 -18.90
C ASP A 607 16.55 -31.40 -19.71
N LYS A 608 15.88 -30.72 -20.65
CA LYS A 608 16.50 -29.67 -21.46
C LYS A 608 16.92 -28.48 -20.59
N LEU A 609 16.08 -28.06 -19.64
CA LEU A 609 16.41 -27.01 -18.68
C LEU A 609 17.62 -27.38 -17.80
N ARG A 610 17.66 -28.62 -17.30
CA ARG A 610 18.82 -29.12 -16.52
C ARG A 610 20.09 -29.13 -17.36
N ALA A 611 20.02 -29.57 -18.61
CA ALA A 611 21.15 -29.54 -19.53
C ALA A 611 21.64 -28.10 -19.79
N LEU A 612 20.73 -27.15 -20.02
CA LEU A 612 21.06 -25.74 -20.20
C LEU A 612 21.65 -25.12 -18.92
N ALA A 613 21.15 -25.49 -17.74
CA ALA A 613 21.63 -25.01 -16.44
C ALA A 613 23.03 -25.53 -16.10
N ALA A 614 23.36 -26.77 -16.49
CA ALA A 614 24.68 -27.35 -16.28
C ALA A 614 25.80 -26.58 -17.00
N GLY A 615 25.47 -25.93 -18.12
CA GLY A 615 26.39 -25.09 -18.89
C GLY A 615 26.53 -23.65 -18.37
N CYS A 616 25.82 -23.24 -17.32
CA CYS A 616 25.88 -21.88 -16.79
C CYS A 616 27.24 -21.56 -16.16
N MET A 617 27.81 -20.42 -16.53
CA MET A 617 29.01 -19.86 -15.89
C MET A 617 28.64 -19.25 -14.53
N SER A 618 27.50 -18.58 -14.44
CA SER A 618 27.08 -17.83 -13.24
C SER A 618 26.00 -18.51 -12.39
N LYS A 619 25.97 -18.21 -11.08
CA LYS A 619 24.85 -18.59 -10.18
C LYS A 619 23.53 -17.96 -10.59
N GLU A 620 23.55 -16.75 -11.13
CA GLU A 620 22.35 -16.06 -11.62
C GLU A 620 21.72 -16.80 -12.81
N CYS A 621 22.52 -17.28 -13.77
CA CYS A 621 22.04 -18.14 -14.85
C CYS A 621 21.42 -19.44 -14.31
N ARG A 622 22.08 -20.10 -13.35
CA ARG A 622 21.54 -21.32 -12.72
C ARG A 622 20.21 -21.07 -12.02
N ARG A 623 20.04 -19.90 -11.39
CA ARG A 623 18.76 -19.52 -10.78
C ARG A 623 17.69 -19.24 -11.81
N ALA A 624 18.02 -18.53 -12.90
CA ALA A 624 17.09 -18.26 -13.99
C ALA A 624 16.53 -19.55 -14.62
N ALA A 625 17.31 -20.63 -14.65
CA ALA A 625 16.87 -21.94 -15.11
C ALA A 625 15.98 -22.72 -14.11
N ASN A 626 15.98 -22.33 -12.83
CA ASN A 626 15.31 -23.05 -11.73
C ASN A 626 14.13 -22.27 -11.12
N ALA A 627 13.88 -21.03 -11.54
CA ALA A 627 12.71 -20.28 -11.08
C ALA A 627 11.43 -21.04 -11.51
N HIS A 628 10.61 -21.46 -10.54
CA HIS A 628 9.38 -22.28 -10.65
C HIS A 628 9.49 -23.82 -10.66
N ILE A 629 10.45 -24.44 -9.94
CA ILE A 629 10.33 -25.88 -9.58
C ILE A 629 9.65 -26.10 -8.20
N ASP A 630 9.51 -25.06 -7.37
CA ASP A 630 8.80 -25.18 -6.08
C ASP A 630 7.48 -24.37 -6.10
N HIS A 631 6.38 -25.05 -6.44
CA HIS A 631 5.02 -24.74 -5.98
C HIS A 631 4.32 -26.05 -5.60
#